data_AF-A0A9D8RMU1-F1
#
_entry.id   AF-A0A9D8RMU1-F1
#
_cell.length_a   1.000
_cell.length_b   1.000
_cell.length_c   1.000
_cell.angle_alpha   90.00
_cell.angle_beta   90.00
_cell.angle_gamma   90.00
#
_symmetry.space_group_name_H-M   'P 1'
#
loop_
_entity.id
_entity.type
_entity.pdbx_description
1 polymer ?
#
loop_
_entity_poly.entity_id
_entity_poly.type
_entity_poly.pdbx_seq_one_letter_code
_entity_poly.pdbx_strand_id
1 'polypeptide(L)'
;MGKRFTDTDKWTKQWFGDLSIRNKVLWLYCCDACNAAGIADFSSKFFSVAVGFPVKKETLDKAFGDRIVWLESSKFFIPSFIEFQYGQLTEACKPHKPIIKELEKLELLVMENGKGTVRVLKGYSKGINTLEEKEKEQEQEKETKGVEGEKEPFADFWAVYPKQRIGNKDKARAAFQQAVKRSGKTPQEITAKAVEYAASEEVARGFAKGAQAWLNDDRFLRNYAPAKTSGAALAAAREAGTAKIDEIFGGSK
;
A
#
# COMPACT_ATOMS: atom_id res chain seq x y z
N MET A 1 9.46 -6.35 19.58
CA MET A 1 8.59 -6.13 18.41
C MET A 1 8.32 -7.48 17.77
N GLY A 2 7.08 -7.93 17.66
CA GLY A 2 6.77 -9.21 17.03
C GLY A 2 6.89 -9.09 15.51
N LYS A 3 7.77 -9.87 14.88
CA LYS A 3 7.79 -9.99 13.42
C LYS A 3 6.62 -10.89 13.01
N ARG A 4 5.86 -10.49 11.99
CA ARG A 4 4.76 -11.28 11.43
C ARG A 4 5.11 -11.65 10.01
N PHE A 5 5.03 -12.94 9.69
CA PHE A 5 5.12 -13.37 8.31
C PHE A 5 3.80 -13.08 7.60
N THR A 6 3.87 -12.84 6.30
CA THR A 6 2.71 -12.72 5.43
C THR A 6 2.88 -13.70 4.29
N ASP A 7 1.84 -14.46 4.01
CA ASP A 7 1.81 -15.40 2.91
C ASP A 7 1.89 -14.65 1.58
N THR A 8 2.92 -14.95 0.77
CA THR A 8 3.10 -14.37 -0.57
C THR A 8 2.04 -14.88 -1.54
N ASP A 9 1.59 -16.12 -1.35
CA ASP A 9 0.66 -16.81 -2.25
C ASP A 9 -0.79 -16.59 -1.85
N LYS A 10 -1.09 -15.83 -0.79
CA LYS A 10 -2.49 -15.54 -0.41
C LYS A 10 -3.30 -14.91 -1.54
N TRP A 11 -2.66 -14.13 -2.40
CA TRP A 11 -3.31 -13.48 -3.54
C TRP A 11 -3.75 -14.45 -4.64
N THR A 12 -3.13 -15.64 -4.72
CA THR A 12 -3.48 -16.68 -5.69
C THR A 12 -4.53 -17.64 -5.14
N LYS A 13 -4.74 -17.67 -3.82
CA LYS A 13 -5.78 -18.48 -3.18
C LYS A 13 -7.16 -17.96 -3.55
N GLN A 14 -7.97 -18.82 -4.18
CA GLN A 14 -9.31 -18.47 -4.67
C GLN A 14 -10.17 -17.76 -3.61
N TRP A 15 -10.23 -18.30 -2.38
CA TRP A 15 -11.03 -17.70 -1.31
C TRP A 15 -10.63 -16.26 -0.97
N PHE A 16 -9.33 -15.93 -1.04
CA PHE A 16 -8.86 -14.58 -0.76
C PHE A 16 -9.03 -13.70 -1.99
N GLY A 17 -8.84 -14.25 -3.19
CA GLY A 17 -9.16 -13.59 -4.46
C GLY A 17 -10.61 -13.13 -4.54
N ASP A 18 -11.54 -13.98 -4.11
CA ASP A 18 -12.99 -13.75 -4.12
C ASP A 18 -13.45 -12.71 -3.08
N LEU A 19 -12.62 -12.36 -2.10
CA LEU A 19 -12.94 -11.30 -1.15
C LEU A 19 -13.00 -9.93 -1.85
N SER A 20 -14.00 -9.14 -1.45
CA SER A 20 -14.04 -7.72 -1.76
C SER A 20 -12.79 -7.02 -1.23
N ILE A 21 -12.41 -5.88 -1.82
CA ILE A 21 -11.22 -5.14 -1.38
C ILE A 21 -11.33 -4.75 0.10
N ARG A 22 -12.53 -4.37 0.56
CA ARG A 22 -12.82 -4.12 1.97
C ARG A 22 -12.53 -5.33 2.85
N ASN A 23 -13.00 -6.51 2.44
CA ASN A 23 -12.80 -7.73 3.21
C ASN A 23 -11.33 -8.18 3.19
N LYS A 24 -10.58 -7.90 2.10
CA LYS A 24 -9.13 -8.12 2.04
C LYS A 24 -8.39 -7.25 3.05
N VAL A 25 -8.69 -5.94 3.10
CA VAL A 25 -8.11 -5.02 4.09
C VAL A 25 -8.48 -5.45 5.51
N LEU A 26 -9.73 -5.82 5.73
CA LEU A 26 -10.19 -6.32 7.03
C LEU A 26 -9.45 -7.59 7.46
N TRP A 27 -9.25 -8.54 6.54
CA TRP A 27 -8.51 -9.77 6.83
C TRP A 27 -7.06 -9.48 7.23
N LEU A 28 -6.38 -8.61 6.48
CA LEU A 28 -5.00 -8.20 6.79
C LEU A 28 -4.93 -7.55 8.17
N TYR A 29 -5.87 -6.65 8.48
CA TYR A 29 -5.95 -6.04 9.81
C TYR A 29 -6.18 -7.08 10.92
N CYS A 30 -7.05 -8.09 10.71
CA CYS A 30 -7.24 -9.17 11.67
C CYS A 30 -5.94 -9.95 11.94
N CYS A 31 -5.16 -10.25 10.90
CA CYS A 31 -3.87 -10.93 11.04
C CYS A 31 -2.84 -10.07 11.79
N ASP A 32 -2.86 -8.76 11.58
CA ASP A 32 -1.90 -7.84 12.20
C ASP A 32 -2.26 -7.50 13.66
N ALA A 33 -3.56 -7.40 13.95
CA ALA A 33 -4.09 -7.01 15.27
C ALA A 33 -4.23 -8.17 16.27
N CYS A 34 -3.98 -9.41 15.86
CA CYS A 34 -4.06 -10.57 16.74
C CYS A 34 -2.79 -10.77 17.59
N ASN A 35 -2.91 -11.52 18.69
CA ASN A 35 -1.81 -11.87 19.57
C ASN A 35 -0.91 -12.98 18.98
N ALA A 36 0.13 -13.41 19.70
CA ALA A 36 1.04 -14.45 19.21
C ALA A 36 0.36 -15.80 18.94
N ALA A 37 -0.78 -16.06 19.59
CA ALA A 37 -1.58 -17.26 19.40
C ALA A 37 -2.69 -17.09 18.35
N GLY A 38 -2.73 -15.99 17.58
CA GLY A 38 -3.77 -15.80 16.56
C GLY A 38 -5.14 -15.41 17.13
N ILE A 39 -5.20 -14.94 18.37
CA ILE A 39 -6.44 -14.49 19.04
C ILE A 39 -6.52 -12.96 18.94
N ALA A 40 -7.66 -12.44 18.53
CA ALA A 40 -7.92 -11.02 18.37
C ALA A 40 -9.09 -10.55 19.24
N ASP A 41 -8.90 -9.38 19.85
CA ASP A 41 -9.95 -8.67 20.58
C ASP A 41 -10.77 -7.83 19.59
N PHE A 42 -12.03 -8.20 19.40
CA PHE A 42 -12.96 -7.49 18.55
C PHE A 42 -13.59 -6.30 19.26
N SER A 43 -13.38 -5.12 18.69
CA SER A 43 -14.15 -3.92 19.00
C SER A 43 -14.59 -3.26 17.71
N SER A 44 -15.90 -3.20 17.50
CA SER A 44 -16.49 -2.60 16.29
C SER A 44 -15.97 -1.18 16.06
N LYS A 45 -15.81 -0.37 17.11
CA LYS A 45 -15.29 0.99 17.01
C LYS A 45 -13.85 1.01 16.51
N PHE A 46 -12.95 0.23 17.12
CA PHE A 46 -11.54 0.22 16.75
C PHE A 46 -11.32 -0.36 15.35
N PHE A 47 -11.99 -1.46 15.02
CA PHE A 47 -11.91 -2.08 13.70
C PHE A 47 -12.39 -1.11 12.62
N SER A 48 -13.52 -0.43 12.85
CA SER A 48 -14.07 0.50 11.86
C SER A 48 -13.14 1.69 11.60
N VAL A 49 -12.51 2.22 12.65
CA VAL A 49 -11.53 3.32 12.53
C VAL A 49 -10.28 2.85 11.78
N ALA A 50 -9.77 1.67 12.09
CA ALA A 50 -8.55 1.15 11.48
C ALA A 50 -8.70 0.86 9.98
N VAL A 51 -9.83 0.28 9.58
CA VAL A 51 -10.06 -0.10 8.17
C VAL A 51 -10.79 0.97 7.35
N GLY A 52 -11.34 2.00 7.99
CA GLY A 52 -12.00 3.14 7.34
C GLY A 52 -13.43 2.88 6.86
N PHE A 53 -14.10 1.82 7.35
CA PHE A 53 -15.51 1.55 7.05
C PHE A 53 -16.21 0.85 8.21
N PRO A 54 -17.56 0.86 8.31
CA PRO A 54 -18.27 0.23 9.41
C PRO A 54 -18.06 -1.29 9.46
N VAL A 55 -17.50 -1.78 10.57
CA VAL A 55 -17.28 -3.20 10.84
C VAL A 55 -18.12 -3.63 12.03
N LYS A 56 -19.00 -4.59 11.81
CA LYS A 56 -19.76 -5.28 12.86
C LYS A 56 -19.38 -6.75 12.91
N LYS A 57 -19.83 -7.46 13.95
CA LYS A 57 -19.58 -8.90 14.10
C LYS A 57 -20.07 -9.68 12.88
N GLU A 58 -21.24 -9.32 12.38
CA GLU A 58 -21.87 -9.96 11.21
C GLU A 58 -21.08 -9.71 9.92
N THR A 59 -20.32 -8.60 9.85
CA THR A 59 -19.41 -8.33 8.73
C THR A 59 -18.29 -9.36 8.68
N LEU A 60 -17.70 -9.68 9.84
CA LEU A 60 -16.64 -10.70 9.95
C LEU A 60 -17.20 -12.10 9.65
N ASP A 61 -18.35 -12.45 10.22
CA ASP A 61 -18.97 -13.76 10.03
C ASP A 61 -19.27 -14.03 8.54
N LYS A 62 -19.85 -13.04 7.84
CA LYS A 62 -20.14 -13.15 6.41
C LYS A 62 -18.88 -13.18 5.55
N ALA A 63 -17.84 -12.45 5.93
CA ALA A 63 -16.61 -12.35 5.13
C ALA A 63 -15.70 -13.57 5.29
N PHE A 64 -15.60 -14.12 6.50
CA PHE A 64 -14.57 -15.09 6.85
C PHE A 64 -15.11 -16.45 7.25
N GLY A 65 -16.38 -16.56 7.66
CA GLY A 65 -17.02 -17.81 8.05
C GLY A 65 -16.13 -18.63 8.98
N ASP A 66 -15.86 -19.88 8.60
CA ASP A 66 -15.06 -20.84 9.38
C ASP A 66 -13.57 -20.48 9.51
N ARG A 67 -13.09 -19.42 8.84
CA ARG A 67 -11.71 -18.92 8.98
C ARG A 67 -11.48 -18.17 10.29
N ILE A 68 -12.55 -17.76 10.96
CA ILE A 68 -12.51 -17.21 12.30
C ILE A 68 -13.41 -18.03 13.21
N VAL A 69 -13.01 -18.16 14.46
CA VAL A 69 -13.77 -18.92 15.47
C VAL A 69 -13.97 -18.01 16.66
N TRP A 70 -15.22 -17.68 16.96
CA TRP A 70 -15.55 -16.89 18.15
C TRP A 70 -15.34 -17.71 19.41
N LEU A 71 -14.52 -17.20 20.31
CA LEU A 71 -14.32 -17.76 21.65
C LEU A 71 -15.31 -17.11 22.62
N GLU A 72 -15.53 -15.81 22.46
CA GLU A 72 -16.44 -15.00 23.27
C GLU A 72 -17.20 -14.01 22.36
N SER A 73 -18.02 -13.13 22.95
CA SER A 73 -18.71 -12.07 22.21
C SER A 73 -17.75 -11.05 21.57
N SER A 74 -16.61 -10.82 22.20
CA SER A 74 -15.59 -9.82 21.80
C SER A 74 -14.22 -10.43 21.50
N LYS A 75 -14.08 -11.76 21.43
CA LYS A 75 -12.82 -12.43 21.11
C LYS A 75 -13.01 -13.51 20.07
N PHE A 76 -12.15 -13.50 19.06
CA PHE A 76 -12.11 -14.55 18.05
C PHE A 76 -10.69 -15.04 17.81
N PHE A 77 -10.60 -16.25 17.29
CA PHE A 77 -9.37 -16.96 16.98
C PHE A 77 -9.26 -17.19 15.47
N ILE A 78 -8.05 -17.10 14.93
CA ILE A 78 -7.72 -17.36 13.53
C ILE A 78 -6.94 -18.68 13.46
N PRO A 79 -7.59 -19.82 13.13
CA PRO A 79 -6.98 -21.14 13.23
C PRO A 79 -5.72 -21.31 12.39
N SER A 80 -5.75 -20.83 11.15
CA SER A 80 -4.62 -20.93 10.23
C SER A 80 -3.41 -20.08 10.63
N PHE A 81 -3.56 -19.20 11.62
CA PHE A 81 -2.50 -18.28 12.02
C PHE A 81 -1.29 -19.01 12.60
N ILE A 82 -1.53 -19.98 13.47
CA ILE A 82 -0.45 -20.71 14.17
C ILE A 82 0.30 -21.61 13.18
N GLU A 83 -0.45 -22.38 12.39
CA GLU A 83 0.11 -23.24 11.36
C GLU A 83 0.97 -22.44 10.38
N PHE A 84 0.51 -21.23 9.99
CA PHE A 84 1.27 -20.38 9.09
C PHE A 84 2.50 -19.74 9.74
N GLN A 85 2.40 -19.22 10.96
CA GLN A 85 3.51 -18.48 11.59
C GLN A 85 4.57 -19.41 12.20
N TYR A 86 4.18 -20.59 12.67
CA TYR A 86 5.03 -21.47 13.47
C TYR A 86 5.08 -22.91 12.95
N GLY A 87 4.17 -23.32 12.05
CA GLY A 87 4.01 -24.71 11.66
C GLY A 87 3.45 -25.54 12.82
N GLN A 88 4.29 -26.40 13.40
CA GLN A 88 3.93 -27.22 14.55
C GLN A 88 4.44 -26.59 15.85
N LEU A 89 3.56 -26.44 16.84
CA LEU A 89 3.98 -26.00 18.17
C LEU A 89 4.73 -27.13 18.88
N THR A 90 5.79 -26.78 19.59
CA THR A 90 6.67 -27.74 20.29
C THR A 90 7.19 -27.07 21.56
N GLU A 91 7.10 -27.75 22.70
CA GLU A 91 7.51 -27.22 24.00
C GLU A 91 9.02 -26.95 24.11
N ALA A 92 9.82 -27.60 23.28
CA ALA A 92 11.27 -27.39 23.18
C ALA A 92 11.61 -25.95 22.75
N CYS A 93 10.74 -25.31 21.97
CA CYS A 93 10.96 -23.96 21.44
C CYS A 93 10.51 -22.90 22.48
N LYS A 94 11.45 -22.09 22.99
CA LYS A 94 11.15 -21.06 24.02
C LYS A 94 10.02 -20.08 23.60
N PRO A 95 9.98 -19.55 22.35
CA PRO A 95 8.87 -18.73 21.87
C PRO A 95 7.49 -19.40 21.84
N HIS A 96 7.43 -20.74 21.73
CA HIS A 96 6.16 -21.46 21.67
C HIS A 96 5.51 -21.62 23.04
N LYS A 97 6.30 -21.61 24.13
CA LYS A 97 5.80 -21.78 25.50
C LYS A 97 4.66 -20.82 25.89
N PRO A 98 4.75 -19.49 25.68
CA PRO A 98 3.63 -18.59 26.00
C PRO A 98 2.40 -18.83 25.10
N ILE A 99 2.61 -19.24 23.85
CA ILE A 99 1.53 -19.53 22.89
C ILE A 99 0.77 -20.80 23.32
N ILE A 100 1.50 -21.86 23.66
CA ILE A 100 0.95 -23.13 24.15
C ILE A 100 0.11 -22.89 25.40
N LYS A 101 0.64 -22.16 26.40
CA LYS A 101 -0.09 -21.82 27.63
C LYS A 101 -1.41 -21.09 27.37
N GLU A 102 -1.40 -20.13 26.44
CA GLU A 102 -2.60 -19.36 26.09
C GLU A 102 -3.65 -20.24 25.40
N LEU A 103 -3.23 -21.14 24.51
CA LEU A 103 -4.12 -22.05 23.80
C LEU A 103 -4.67 -23.17 24.69
N GLU A 104 -3.87 -23.69 25.63
CA GLU A 104 -4.31 -24.64 26.64
C GLU A 104 -5.39 -24.04 27.55
N LYS A 105 -5.21 -22.78 27.98
CA LYS A 105 -6.19 -22.05 28.79
C LYS A 105 -7.54 -21.91 28.08
N LEU A 106 -7.53 -21.81 26.76
CA LEU A 106 -8.72 -21.64 25.93
C LEU A 106 -9.24 -22.97 25.35
N GLU A 107 -8.65 -24.10 25.74
CA GLU A 107 -8.99 -25.45 25.28
C GLU A 107 -8.89 -25.63 23.75
N LEU A 108 -8.02 -24.85 23.08
CA LEU A 108 -7.84 -24.84 21.62
C LEU A 108 -6.67 -25.73 21.14
N LEU A 109 -5.99 -26.42 22.05
CA LEU A 109 -4.79 -27.20 21.78
C LEU A 109 -4.97 -28.67 22.19
N VAL A 110 -4.54 -29.59 21.32
CA VAL A 110 -4.29 -30.99 21.70
C VAL A 110 -2.81 -31.29 21.50
N MET A 111 -2.18 -31.81 22.55
CA MET A 111 -0.80 -32.27 22.52
C MET A 111 -0.79 -33.77 22.22
N GLU A 112 -0.23 -34.16 21.07
CA GLU A 112 0.03 -35.57 20.75
C GLU A 112 1.54 -35.73 20.51
N ASN A 113 2.18 -36.66 21.23
CA ASN A 113 3.61 -36.99 21.09
C ASN A 113 4.57 -35.78 21.19
N GLY A 114 4.26 -34.81 22.07
CA GLY A 114 5.08 -33.60 22.27
C GLY A 114 4.93 -32.54 21.17
N LYS A 115 3.96 -32.72 20.26
CA LYS A 115 3.61 -31.77 19.20
C LYS A 115 2.19 -31.24 19.43
N GLY A 116 2.05 -29.93 19.45
CA GLY A 116 0.77 -29.25 19.63
C GLY A 116 0.05 -29.08 18.30
N THR A 117 -1.13 -29.68 18.19
CA THR A 117 -2.04 -29.46 17.05
C THR A 117 -3.20 -28.60 17.53
N VAL A 118 -3.47 -27.53 16.80
CA VAL A 118 -4.62 -26.66 17.07
C VAL A 118 -5.90 -27.41 16.73
N ARG A 119 -6.79 -27.62 17.71
CA ARG A 119 -8.14 -28.16 17.45
C ARG A 119 -9.11 -26.99 17.36
N VAL A 120 -9.67 -26.81 16.17
CA VAL A 120 -10.99 -26.18 16.04
C VAL A 120 -12.02 -27.31 16.10
N LEU A 121 -13.01 -27.22 16.97
CA LEU A 121 -14.08 -28.24 17.14
C LEU A 121 -14.93 -28.50 15.87
N LYS A 122 -14.61 -27.88 14.73
CA LYS A 122 -15.06 -28.28 13.40
C LYS A 122 -13.87 -28.29 12.44
N GLY A 123 -13.56 -29.47 11.92
CA GLY A 123 -12.32 -29.78 11.21
C GLY A 123 -12.10 -28.96 9.94
N TYR A 124 -10.88 -28.44 9.79
CA TYR A 124 -10.35 -28.01 8.51
C TYR A 124 -9.93 -29.23 7.69
N SER A 125 -10.29 -29.22 6.40
CA SER A 125 -9.86 -30.25 5.46
C SER A 125 -8.80 -29.70 4.50
N LYS A 126 -7.68 -30.45 4.47
CA LYS A 126 -6.59 -30.47 3.48
C LYS A 126 -5.52 -29.38 3.59
N GLY A 127 -4.29 -29.87 3.74
CA GLY A 127 -3.06 -29.09 3.83
C GLY A 127 -2.36 -28.90 2.49
N ILE A 128 -1.14 -28.36 2.56
CA ILE A 128 0.04 -28.71 1.74
C ILE A 128 1.21 -27.73 2.01
N ASN A 129 2.37 -28.35 2.23
CA ASN A 129 3.78 -28.03 1.97
C ASN A 129 4.48 -26.77 2.53
N THR A 130 5.41 -27.07 3.43
CA THR A 130 6.61 -26.34 3.85
C THR A 130 7.61 -26.15 2.71
N LEU A 131 8.22 -24.97 2.57
CA LEU A 131 9.53 -24.77 1.91
C LEU A 131 10.29 -23.59 2.56
N GLU A 132 11.59 -23.81 2.80
CA GLU A 132 12.54 -22.98 3.55
C GLU A 132 13.19 -21.82 2.76
N GLU A 133 13.61 -20.81 3.54
CA GLU A 133 14.74 -19.87 3.44
C GLU A 133 15.29 -19.37 2.08
N LYS A 134 15.50 -18.04 1.95
CA LYS A 134 16.83 -17.40 2.21
C LYS A 134 16.85 -15.88 1.99
N GLU A 135 17.71 -15.26 2.79
CA GLU A 135 18.11 -13.85 2.86
C GLU A 135 18.85 -13.33 1.62
N LYS A 136 18.84 -12.00 1.39
CA LYS A 136 20.08 -11.18 1.35
C LYS A 136 19.86 -9.65 1.27
N GLU A 137 20.76 -8.96 1.96
CA GLU A 137 21.13 -7.53 2.01
C GLU A 137 21.59 -6.97 0.62
N GLN A 138 21.92 -5.69 0.34
CA GLN A 138 22.74 -4.69 1.07
C GLN A 138 22.85 -3.33 0.31
N GLU A 139 23.19 -2.25 1.07
CA GLU A 139 23.97 -1.01 0.76
C GLU A 139 23.46 0.09 -0.23
N GLN A 140 23.31 1.37 0.19
CA GLN A 140 24.30 2.50 0.38
C GLN A 140 24.95 2.97 -0.95
N GLU A 141 25.19 4.25 -1.28
CA GLU A 141 25.69 5.39 -0.50
C GLU A 141 25.63 6.76 -1.29
N LYS A 142 25.64 7.87 -0.54
CA LYS A 142 26.30 9.22 -0.72
C LYS A 142 26.08 10.24 -1.86
N GLU A 143 25.61 11.41 -1.39
CA GLU A 143 26.10 12.81 -1.49
C GLU A 143 26.82 13.41 -2.73
N THR A 144 26.50 14.68 -3.02
CA THR A 144 27.51 15.77 -3.18
C THR A 144 26.88 17.18 -3.12
N LYS A 145 27.58 18.10 -2.43
CA LYS A 145 27.43 19.58 -2.36
C LYS A 145 27.68 20.21 -3.76
N GLY A 146 27.20 21.37 -4.22
CA GLY A 146 26.68 22.62 -3.66
C GLY A 146 27.47 23.77 -4.32
N VAL A 147 26.83 24.75 -5.01
CA VAL A 147 27.40 26.10 -5.31
C VAL A 147 26.26 27.13 -5.55
N GLU A 148 26.36 28.27 -4.87
CA GLU A 148 25.54 29.48 -4.95
C GLU A 148 25.83 30.34 -6.20
N GLY A 149 24.83 31.13 -6.61
CA GLY A 149 25.05 32.56 -6.86
C GLY A 149 25.37 33.02 -8.29
N GLU A 150 24.35 33.07 -9.14
CA GLU A 150 24.16 34.12 -10.15
C GLU A 150 22.64 34.23 -10.38
N LYS A 151 22.08 35.39 -10.76
CA LYS A 151 20.62 35.56 -10.95
C LYS A 151 20.11 34.52 -11.95
N GLU A 152 19.56 33.44 -11.42
CA GLU A 152 19.51 32.16 -12.12
C GLU A 152 18.37 32.15 -13.12
N PRO A 153 18.64 32.00 -14.43
CA PRO A 153 17.60 31.78 -15.43
C PRO A 153 16.70 30.57 -15.12
N PHE A 154 17.18 29.67 -14.26
CA PHE A 154 16.42 28.55 -13.72
C PHE A 154 15.31 28.98 -12.76
N ALA A 155 15.45 30.08 -12.02
CA ALA A 155 14.44 30.55 -11.09
C ALA A 155 13.15 30.95 -11.84
N ASP A 156 13.29 31.63 -12.99
CA ASP A 156 12.17 32.02 -13.84
C ASP A 156 11.45 30.79 -14.41
N PHE A 157 12.21 29.81 -14.91
CA PHE A 157 11.69 28.50 -15.34
C PHE A 157 10.93 27.80 -14.20
N TRP A 158 11.53 27.74 -13.02
CA TRP A 158 10.96 27.03 -11.87
C TRP A 158 9.67 27.68 -11.35
N ALA A 159 9.56 29.01 -11.47
CA ALA A 159 8.37 29.76 -11.07
C ALA A 159 7.16 29.46 -11.97
N VAL A 160 7.40 29.30 -13.28
CA VAL A 160 6.32 29.06 -14.27
C VAL A 160 5.97 27.59 -14.46
N TYR A 161 6.84 26.67 -14.05
CA TYR A 161 6.65 25.24 -14.31
C TYR A 161 5.48 24.64 -13.48
N PRO A 162 4.70 23.69 -14.04
CA PRO A 162 3.58 23.05 -13.33
C PRO A 162 3.97 22.40 -11.99
N LYS A 163 3.30 22.81 -10.91
CA LYS A 163 3.61 22.37 -9.54
C LYS A 163 3.04 21.00 -9.17
N GLN A 164 2.11 20.41 -9.94
CA GLN A 164 1.44 19.16 -9.55
C GLN A 164 2.42 17.97 -9.40
N ARG A 165 3.50 17.95 -10.19
CA ARG A 165 4.62 16.99 -10.07
C ARG A 165 5.93 17.66 -10.45
N ILE A 166 6.36 18.67 -9.73
CA ILE A 166 7.56 19.44 -10.12
C ILE A 166 8.87 18.66 -9.92
N GLY A 167 8.93 17.78 -8.92
CA GLY A 167 10.11 16.95 -8.61
C GLY A 167 11.14 17.65 -7.71
N ASN A 168 12.36 17.10 -7.65
CA ASN A 168 13.45 17.65 -6.85
C ASN A 168 14.10 18.85 -7.58
N LYS A 169 14.20 19.99 -6.89
CA LYS A 169 14.70 21.27 -7.43
C LYS A 169 16.15 21.19 -7.90
N ASP A 170 17.02 20.55 -7.14
CA ASP A 170 18.46 20.47 -7.46
C ASP A 170 18.70 19.60 -8.70
N LYS A 171 17.99 18.47 -8.78
CA LYS A 171 18.05 17.60 -9.96
C LYS A 171 17.48 18.28 -11.21
N ALA A 172 16.42 19.06 -11.06
CA ALA A 172 15.85 19.83 -12.15
C ALA A 172 16.77 20.97 -12.60
N ARG A 173 17.47 21.63 -11.66
CA ARG A 173 18.47 22.66 -11.97
C ARG A 173 19.63 22.09 -12.77
N ALA A 174 20.16 20.94 -12.37
CA ALA A 174 21.20 20.24 -13.11
C ALA A 174 20.74 19.87 -14.53
N ALA A 175 19.52 19.33 -14.67
CA ALA A 175 18.93 19.01 -15.97
C ALA A 175 18.71 20.25 -16.84
N PHE A 176 18.34 21.40 -16.25
CA PHE A 176 18.12 22.65 -16.98
C PHE A 176 19.42 23.17 -17.59
N GLN A 177 20.50 23.18 -16.80
CA GLN A 177 21.82 23.56 -17.29
C GLN A 177 22.31 22.63 -18.41
N GLN A 178 22.05 21.33 -18.30
CA GLN A 178 22.38 20.37 -19.36
C GLN A 178 21.53 20.57 -20.61
N ALA A 179 20.23 20.85 -20.48
CA ALA A 179 19.34 21.11 -21.60
C ALA A 179 19.76 22.34 -22.42
N VAL A 180 20.13 23.44 -21.76
CA VAL A 180 20.67 24.65 -22.42
C VAL A 180 21.93 24.31 -23.23
N LYS A 181 22.88 23.56 -22.62
CA LYS A 181 24.12 23.16 -23.29
C LYS A 181 23.89 22.21 -24.46
N ARG A 182 22.99 21.23 -24.31
CA ARG A 182 22.73 20.18 -25.31
C ARG A 182 21.95 20.70 -26.51
N SER A 183 20.93 21.51 -26.27
CA SER A 183 20.02 21.97 -27.33
C SER A 183 20.48 23.24 -28.04
N GLY A 184 21.43 23.98 -27.45
CA GLY A 184 21.84 25.31 -27.92
C GLY A 184 20.77 26.39 -27.78
N LYS A 185 19.65 26.09 -27.08
CA LYS A 185 18.56 27.04 -26.83
C LYS A 185 18.89 27.97 -25.68
N THR A 186 18.40 29.20 -25.76
CA THR A 186 18.53 30.15 -24.67
C THR A 186 17.64 29.73 -23.49
N PRO A 187 18.05 30.03 -22.24
CA PRO A 187 17.22 29.76 -21.06
C PRO A 187 15.79 30.33 -21.18
N GLN A 188 15.65 31.49 -21.82
CA GLN A 188 14.37 32.18 -22.03
C GLN A 188 13.44 31.40 -22.96
N GLU A 189 13.97 30.80 -24.04
CA GLU A 189 13.17 29.96 -24.95
C GLU A 189 12.62 28.71 -24.23
N ILE A 190 13.44 28.08 -23.40
CA ILE A 190 13.02 26.90 -22.62
C ILE A 190 11.94 27.31 -21.61
N THR A 191 12.10 28.46 -20.95
CA THR A 191 11.10 29.01 -20.03
C THR A 191 9.78 29.34 -20.75
N ALA A 192 9.83 29.94 -21.94
CA ALA A 192 8.63 30.22 -22.72
C ALA A 192 7.86 28.92 -23.06
N LYS A 193 8.58 27.86 -23.41
CA LYS A 193 7.99 26.54 -23.67
C LYS A 193 7.44 25.87 -22.41
N ALA A 194 8.02 26.15 -21.24
CA ALA A 194 7.46 25.70 -19.97
C ALA A 194 6.12 26.40 -19.67
N VAL A 195 5.96 27.68 -20.03
CA VAL A 195 4.68 28.40 -19.93
C VAL A 195 3.63 27.78 -20.85
N GLU A 196 3.98 27.51 -22.12
CA GLU A 196 3.09 26.82 -23.06
C GLU A 196 2.67 25.44 -22.53
N TYR A 197 3.63 24.69 -21.97
CA TYR A 197 3.35 23.40 -21.36
C TYR A 197 2.40 23.53 -20.16
N ALA A 198 2.59 24.53 -19.31
CA ALA A 198 1.73 24.76 -18.14
C ALA A 198 0.28 25.07 -18.52
N ALA A 199 0.08 25.76 -19.65
CA ALA A 199 -1.25 26.06 -20.20
C ALA A 199 -1.83 24.93 -21.08
N SER A 200 -1.11 23.83 -21.24
CA SER A 200 -1.51 22.74 -22.14
C SER A 200 -2.68 21.91 -21.61
N GLU A 201 -3.42 21.29 -22.53
CA GLU A 201 -4.48 20.35 -22.18
C GLU A 201 -3.98 19.16 -21.33
N GLU A 202 -2.75 18.70 -21.58
CA GLU A 202 -2.14 17.60 -20.82
C GLU A 202 -2.01 17.95 -19.32
N VAL A 203 -1.53 19.16 -19.03
CA VAL A 203 -1.40 19.66 -17.66
C VAL A 203 -2.77 19.92 -17.05
N ALA A 204 -3.72 20.46 -17.82
CA ALA A 204 -5.09 20.68 -17.36
C ALA A 204 -5.83 19.37 -16.99
N ARG A 205 -5.55 18.27 -17.70
CA ARG A 205 -6.04 16.92 -17.38
C ARG A 205 -5.35 16.28 -16.16
N GLY A 206 -4.37 16.95 -15.55
CA GLY A 206 -3.66 16.50 -14.36
C GLY A 206 -2.38 15.70 -14.63
N PHE A 207 -1.96 15.58 -15.90
CA PHE A 207 -0.75 14.84 -16.29
C PHE A 207 0.46 15.77 -16.48
N ALA A 208 0.87 16.44 -15.40
CA ALA A 208 2.12 17.19 -15.37
C ALA A 208 3.33 16.26 -15.16
N LYS A 209 4.33 16.36 -16.03
CA LYS A 209 5.60 15.62 -15.93
C LYS A 209 6.58 16.35 -15.00
N GLY A 210 7.41 15.60 -14.29
CA GLY A 210 8.55 16.11 -13.52
C GLY A 210 9.40 17.10 -14.31
N ALA A 211 9.81 18.22 -13.71
CA ALA A 211 10.63 19.23 -14.38
C ALA A 211 11.94 18.63 -14.92
N GLN A 212 12.63 17.81 -14.10
CA GLN A 212 13.82 17.08 -14.52
C GLN A 212 13.54 16.18 -15.74
N ALA A 213 12.46 15.40 -15.70
CA ALA A 213 12.14 14.45 -16.76
C ALA A 213 11.64 15.15 -18.04
N TRP A 214 10.98 16.30 -17.91
CA TRP A 214 10.56 17.11 -19.05
C TRP A 214 11.75 17.76 -19.77
N LEU A 215 12.74 18.22 -19.01
CA LEU A 215 14.01 18.73 -19.55
C LEU A 215 14.82 17.61 -20.21
N ASN A 216 14.96 16.46 -19.55
CA ASN A 216 15.74 15.33 -20.06
C ASN A 216 15.18 14.79 -21.39
N ASP A 217 13.86 14.78 -21.54
CA ASP A 217 13.13 14.33 -22.74
C ASP A 217 13.06 15.38 -23.86
N ASP A 218 13.73 16.52 -23.73
CA ASP A 218 13.71 17.64 -24.68
C ASP A 218 12.29 18.12 -25.05
N ARG A 219 11.37 18.07 -24.08
CA ARG A 219 9.96 18.42 -24.33
C ARG A 219 9.73 19.90 -24.66
N PHE A 220 10.71 20.76 -24.36
CA PHE A 220 10.72 22.14 -24.83
C PHE A 220 10.78 22.27 -26.37
N LEU A 221 11.09 21.22 -27.11
CA LEU A 221 11.03 21.20 -28.57
C LEU A 221 9.64 20.85 -29.13
N ARG A 222 8.67 20.51 -28.27
CA ARG A 222 7.31 20.13 -28.68
C ARG A 222 6.39 21.35 -28.79
N ASN A 223 5.28 21.14 -29.52
CA ASN A 223 4.15 22.07 -29.55
C ASN A 223 3.04 21.57 -28.64
N TYR A 224 2.44 22.48 -27.88
CA TYR A 224 1.36 22.17 -26.95
C TYR A 224 0.04 22.77 -27.41
N ALA A 225 -1.02 21.96 -27.42
CA ALA A 225 -2.36 22.46 -27.64
C ALA A 225 -2.90 23.13 -26.35
N PRO A 226 -3.47 24.34 -26.43
CA PRO A 226 -4.05 25.00 -25.27
C PRO A 226 -5.24 24.19 -24.74
N ALA A 227 -5.42 24.20 -23.42
CA ALA A 227 -6.54 23.52 -22.79
C ALA A 227 -7.88 24.04 -23.34
N LYS A 228 -8.68 23.15 -23.94
CA LYS A 228 -10.09 23.44 -24.23
C LYS A 228 -10.79 23.63 -22.88
N THR A 229 -11.40 24.79 -22.67
CA THR A 229 -12.10 25.14 -21.43
C THR A 229 -13.25 24.15 -21.18
N SER A 230 -12.99 23.05 -20.47
CA SER A 230 -13.96 21.98 -20.23
C SER A 230 -14.12 21.70 -18.73
N GLY A 231 -14.20 22.77 -17.92
CA GLY A 231 -14.43 22.65 -16.47
C GLY A 231 -15.66 21.79 -16.15
N ALA A 232 -16.72 21.89 -16.97
CA ALA A 232 -17.93 21.08 -16.83
C ALA A 232 -17.72 19.58 -17.11
N ALA A 233 -16.96 19.23 -18.16
CA ALA A 233 -16.70 17.82 -18.51
C ALA A 233 -15.78 17.14 -17.48
N LEU A 234 -14.80 17.87 -16.94
CA LEU A 234 -13.89 17.35 -15.91
C LEU A 234 -14.61 17.18 -14.57
N ALA A 235 -15.52 18.10 -14.21
CA ALA A 235 -16.35 17.97 -13.02
C ALA A 235 -17.28 16.74 -13.12
N ALA A 236 -17.96 16.57 -14.25
CA ALA A 236 -18.82 15.41 -14.49
C ALA A 236 -18.04 14.08 -14.46
N ALA A 237 -16.83 14.05 -15.05
CA ALA A 237 -15.98 12.87 -15.02
C ALA A 237 -15.47 12.54 -13.60
N ARG A 238 -15.18 13.57 -12.78
CA ARG A 238 -14.79 13.38 -11.37
C ARG A 238 -15.94 12.85 -10.54
N GLU A 239 -17.13 13.41 -10.70
CA GLU A 239 -18.33 12.98 -9.98
C GLU A 239 -18.71 11.53 -10.34
N ALA A 240 -18.65 11.18 -11.62
CA ALA A 240 -18.82 9.79 -12.07
C ALA A 240 -17.74 8.85 -11.52
N GLY A 241 -16.48 9.33 -11.47
CA GLY A 241 -15.36 8.58 -10.88
C GLY A 241 -15.55 8.33 -9.39
N THR A 242 -15.95 9.36 -8.62
CA THR A 242 -16.23 9.25 -7.19
C THR A 242 -17.40 8.30 -6.93
N ALA A 243 -18.50 8.40 -7.70
CA ALA A 243 -19.62 7.48 -7.61
C ALA A 243 -19.19 6.02 -7.88
N LYS A 244 -18.29 5.79 -8.83
CA LYS A 244 -17.77 4.46 -9.12
C LYS A 244 -16.82 3.94 -8.04
N ILE A 245 -16.01 4.82 -7.45
CA ILE A 245 -15.18 4.49 -6.29
C ILE A 245 -16.09 4.11 -5.11
N ASP A 246 -17.14 4.87 -4.84
CA ASP A 246 -18.11 4.54 -3.80
C ASP A 246 -18.85 3.23 -4.09
N GLU A 247 -19.19 2.91 -5.33
CA GLU A 247 -19.75 1.61 -5.68
C GLU A 247 -18.78 0.45 -5.37
N ILE A 248 -17.51 0.59 -5.79
CA ILE A 248 -16.48 -0.44 -5.63
C ILE A 248 -16.07 -0.62 -4.16
N PHE A 249 -15.96 0.50 -3.46
CA PHE A 249 -15.54 0.56 -2.07
C PHE A 249 -16.72 0.82 -1.14
N GLY A 250 -17.97 0.46 -1.50
CA GLY A 250 -19.17 0.49 -0.66
C GLY A 250 -19.45 1.78 0.12
N GLY A 251 -19.59 2.91 -0.56
CA GLY A 251 -19.75 4.29 -0.07
C GLY A 251 -20.16 4.44 1.39
N SER A 252 -19.36 5.20 2.14
CA SER A 252 -19.74 5.66 3.47
C SER A 252 -20.86 6.67 3.34
N LYS A 253 -22.09 6.25 3.66
CA LYS A 253 -23.11 7.11 4.24
C LYS A 253 -23.42 6.60 5.64
#